data_AF-A0A840RAU0-F1
#
_entry.id   AF-A0A840RAU0-F1
#
_cell.length_a   1.000
_cell.length_b   1.000
_cell.length_c   1.000
_cell.angle_alpha   90.00
_cell.angle_beta   90.00
_cell.angle_gamma   90.00
#
_symmetry.space_group_name_H-M   'P 1'
#
loop_
_entity.id
_entity.type
_entity.pdbx_description
1 polymer ?
#
loop_
_entity_poly.entity_id
_entity_poly.type
_entity_poly.pdbx_seq_one_letter_code
_entity_poly.pdbx_strand_id
1 'polypeptide(L)'
;MATFMSAIECLRERGQVQASGAVSARTLMQHFHPDPAGSVRALQAAIFASVATRRPWAVILCRFKGMGPNPVLERPIEDFFRHAFSPGSGGLVEYWRDVSLGSIDITGSRVFDWVETDIERSKAAGTPRSTPAGPGRSGLIDYAIKALQKRGDDPLAGFHSQIVIYPYRWAKDGAPAGADYRTPGWGSYWIDGSADGRGKVCLTPPFDGNVVAHEMGHGFNMEHDVGADMKTNYADPCCIMSQNGSFQHPIFKVPFGPALCIAHLAQQGWLYKRRVLVDAGDWMRRKEGIALLLGAISRPAVETNLGAKLAYKTPDAAWDYYLEYVRPIDWNQGVVPGTAYLFVRRLAEVEGIGVTAIYLGGVAIPDKIGQPAIFTEPSGNVRFTVELMDLPGSQIKVVAQKL
;
A
#
# COMPACT_ATOMS: atom_id res chain seq x y z
N MET A 1 5.88 11.64 0.75
CA MET A 1 5.31 11.85 2.11
C MET A 1 4.03 12.67 2.04
N ALA A 2 3.06 12.45 2.94
CA ALA A 2 1.90 13.32 3.09
C ALA A 2 2.41 14.70 3.56
N THR A 3 2.24 15.69 2.69
CA THR A 3 2.73 17.05 2.92
C THR A 3 1.62 17.93 3.50
N PHE A 4 1.98 19.12 3.96
CA PHE A 4 0.97 20.14 4.25
C PHE A 4 0.08 20.44 3.03
N MET A 5 0.65 20.38 1.81
CA MET A 5 -0.14 20.49 0.58
C MET A 5 -1.14 19.34 0.46
N SER A 6 -0.74 18.09 0.71
CA SER A 6 -1.66 16.94 0.75
C SER A 6 -2.84 17.18 1.69
N ALA A 7 -2.58 17.72 2.88
CA ALA A 7 -3.62 18.05 3.86
C ALA A 7 -4.62 19.09 3.30
N ILE A 8 -4.12 20.13 2.61
CA ILE A 8 -4.96 21.12 1.93
C ILE A 8 -5.77 20.47 0.79
N GLU A 9 -5.18 19.56 0.01
CA GLU A 9 -5.90 18.85 -1.04
C GLU A 9 -7.08 18.05 -0.44
N CYS A 10 -6.89 17.36 0.69
CA CYS A 10 -7.97 16.69 1.40
C CYS A 10 -9.08 17.65 1.85
N LEU A 11 -8.72 18.82 2.41
CA LEU A 11 -9.72 19.83 2.79
C LEU A 11 -10.55 20.30 1.60
N ARG A 12 -9.92 20.48 0.44
CA ARG A 12 -10.59 20.87 -0.81
C ARG A 12 -11.56 19.79 -1.29
N GLU A 13 -11.15 18.53 -1.28
CA GLU A 13 -12.01 17.39 -1.66
C GLU A 13 -13.22 17.25 -0.73
N ARG A 14 -13.10 17.68 0.52
CA ARG A 14 -14.20 17.70 1.50
C ARG A 14 -15.02 19.00 1.49
N GLY A 15 -14.68 19.97 0.64
CA GLY A 15 -15.34 21.28 0.60
C GLY A 15 -15.15 22.12 1.87
N GLN A 16 -14.15 21.82 2.69
CA GLN A 16 -13.86 22.57 3.93
C GLN A 16 -13.05 23.84 3.66
N VAL A 17 -12.43 23.94 2.49
CA VAL A 17 -11.78 25.16 1.98
C VAL A 17 -12.10 25.33 0.50
N GLN A 18 -11.83 26.53 -0.03
CA GLN A 18 -12.04 26.84 -1.45
C GLN A 18 -11.30 25.87 -2.39
N ALA A 19 -12.01 25.43 -3.44
CA ALA A 19 -11.53 24.43 -4.40
C ALA A 19 -10.29 24.90 -5.20
N SER A 20 -10.11 26.22 -5.35
CA SER A 20 -8.99 26.85 -6.05
C SER A 20 -8.48 28.06 -5.26
N GLY A 21 -7.28 28.54 -5.61
CA GLY A 21 -6.65 29.70 -4.98
C GLY A 21 -5.87 29.39 -3.70
N ALA A 22 -5.12 30.38 -3.21
CA ALA A 22 -4.25 30.23 -2.05
C ALA A 22 -5.05 30.07 -0.75
N VAL A 23 -4.66 29.14 0.12
CA VAL A 23 -5.24 29.00 1.46
C VAL A 23 -4.26 29.58 2.47
N SER A 24 -4.71 30.57 3.25
CA SER A 24 -3.88 31.22 4.25
C SER A 24 -3.55 30.27 5.39
N ALA A 25 -2.26 30.06 5.65
CA ALA A 25 -1.79 29.30 6.81
C ALA A 25 -2.31 29.89 8.14
N ARG A 26 -2.42 31.23 8.24
CA ARG A 26 -2.99 31.90 9.42
C ARG A 26 -4.45 31.49 9.65
N THR A 27 -5.24 31.44 8.57
CA THR A 27 -6.65 31.01 8.65
C THR A 27 -6.77 29.56 9.09
N LEU A 28 -5.92 28.68 8.55
CA LEU A 28 -5.88 27.28 8.96
C LEU A 28 -5.46 27.12 10.44
N MET A 29 -4.44 27.86 10.89
CA MET A 29 -4.03 27.88 12.30
C MET A 29 -5.16 28.32 13.23
N GLN A 30 -5.92 29.35 12.83
CA GLN A 30 -7.08 29.84 13.58
C GLN A 30 -8.25 28.87 13.58
N HIS A 31 -8.41 28.07 12.53
CA HIS A 31 -9.52 27.11 12.43
C HIS A 31 -9.25 25.81 13.18
N PHE A 32 -8.03 25.28 13.05
CA PHE A 32 -7.67 23.96 13.59
C PHE A 32 -7.02 24.00 14.98
N HIS A 33 -6.61 25.18 15.45
CA HIS A 33 -6.01 25.39 16.78
C HIS A 33 -4.94 24.33 17.15
N PRO A 34 -3.90 24.14 16.34
CA PRO A 34 -2.93 23.06 16.58
C PRO A 34 -2.11 23.31 17.85
N ASP A 35 -1.72 22.22 18.51
CA ASP A 35 -0.87 22.22 19.70
C ASP A 35 0.47 21.52 19.41
N PRO A 36 1.63 22.21 19.54
CA PRO A 36 1.80 23.61 19.94
C PRO A 36 1.34 24.60 18.87
N ALA A 37 0.81 25.74 19.32
CA ALA A 37 0.36 26.82 18.45
C ALA A 37 1.50 27.32 17.55
N GLY A 38 1.20 27.55 16.27
CA GLY A 38 2.18 27.98 15.26
C GLY A 38 3.01 26.86 14.64
N SER A 39 2.91 25.62 15.13
CA SER A 39 3.60 24.47 14.52
C SER A 39 2.87 23.98 13.27
N VAL A 40 3.54 24.07 12.11
CA VAL A 40 3.02 23.53 10.84
C VAL A 40 2.81 22.02 10.90
N ARG A 41 3.66 21.30 11.64
CA ARG A 41 3.51 19.85 11.85
C ARG A 41 2.25 19.53 12.65
N ALA A 42 2.02 20.29 13.73
CA ALA A 42 0.80 20.13 14.54
C ALA A 42 -0.45 20.52 13.74
N LEU A 43 -0.37 21.58 12.92
CA LEU A 43 -1.44 21.96 12.00
C LEU A 43 -1.75 20.84 11.00
N GLN A 44 -0.73 20.30 10.34
CA GLN A 44 -0.89 19.19 9.40
C GLN A 44 -1.56 17.98 10.08
N ALA A 45 -1.14 17.63 11.30
CA ALA A 45 -1.75 16.55 12.07
C ALA A 45 -3.22 16.83 12.40
N ALA A 46 -3.55 18.05 12.84
CA ALA A 46 -4.92 18.46 13.14
C ALA A 46 -5.82 18.43 11.90
N ILE A 47 -5.32 18.88 10.75
CA ILE A 47 -6.03 18.79 9.48
C ILE A 47 -6.30 17.33 9.12
N PHE A 48 -5.28 16.47 9.11
CA PHE A 48 -5.48 15.06 8.78
C PHE A 48 -6.46 14.38 9.74
N ALA A 49 -6.39 14.67 11.03
CA ALA A 49 -7.35 14.15 12.01
C ALA A 49 -8.81 14.54 11.71
N SER A 50 -9.05 15.63 10.97
CA SER A 50 -10.39 16.10 10.59
C SER A 50 -10.92 15.53 9.26
N VAL A 51 -10.04 15.03 8.38
CA VAL A 51 -10.41 14.59 7.01
C VAL A 51 -10.16 13.11 6.74
N ALA A 52 -9.23 12.50 7.48
CA ALA A 52 -8.86 11.10 7.32
C ALA A 52 -9.87 10.19 8.02
N THR A 53 -10.12 9.03 7.42
CA THR A 53 -10.91 7.98 8.07
C THR A 53 -10.03 7.24 9.06
N ARG A 54 -10.42 7.22 10.34
CA ARG A 54 -9.69 6.47 11.36
C ARG A 54 -9.85 4.97 11.13
N ARG A 55 -8.72 4.27 10.97
CA ARG A 55 -8.65 2.81 10.78
C ARG A 55 -7.57 2.19 11.68
N PRO A 56 -7.64 2.34 13.01
CA PRO A 56 -6.64 1.80 13.92
C PRO A 56 -6.62 0.27 13.90
N TRP A 57 -5.45 -0.34 14.12
CA TRP A 57 -5.27 -1.79 14.14
C TRP A 57 -5.00 -2.34 15.53
N ALA A 58 -5.55 -3.50 15.85
CA ALA A 58 -5.18 -4.28 17.01
C ALA A 58 -4.06 -5.26 16.64
N VAL A 59 -2.85 -5.03 17.12
CA VAL A 59 -1.67 -5.87 16.86
C VAL A 59 -1.44 -6.78 18.07
N ILE A 60 -1.59 -8.08 17.90
CA ILE A 60 -1.58 -9.08 18.98
C ILE A 60 -0.32 -9.93 18.89
N LEU A 61 0.57 -9.81 19.88
CA LEU A 61 1.77 -10.62 19.97
C LEU A 61 1.43 -11.99 20.58
N CYS A 62 1.71 -13.09 19.90
CA CYS A 62 1.20 -14.42 20.25
C CYS A 62 2.31 -15.42 20.55
N ARG A 63 2.14 -16.19 21.63
CA ARG A 63 2.90 -17.41 21.92
C ARG A 63 1.99 -18.63 21.68
N PHE A 64 2.59 -19.72 21.23
CA PHE A 64 1.89 -21.01 21.19
C PHE A 64 1.78 -21.60 22.59
N LYS A 65 0.76 -22.42 22.80
CA LYS A 65 0.52 -23.15 24.05
C LYS A 65 1.75 -23.94 24.48
N GLY A 66 2.13 -23.79 25.74
CA GLY A 66 3.25 -24.51 26.35
C GLY A 66 4.62 -23.96 25.97
N MET A 67 4.68 -22.87 25.20
CA MET A 67 5.92 -22.17 24.90
C MET A 67 6.08 -21.00 25.88
N GLY A 68 6.97 -21.18 26.86
CA GLY A 68 7.34 -20.11 27.78
C GLY A 68 7.97 -18.91 27.07
N PRO A 69 8.06 -17.74 27.73
CA PRO A 69 8.65 -16.54 27.14
C PRO A 69 10.06 -16.79 26.60
N ASN A 70 10.31 -16.33 25.38
CA ASN A 70 11.62 -16.36 24.75
C ASN A 70 12.10 -14.94 24.41
N PRO A 71 12.74 -14.22 25.34
CA PRO A 71 13.11 -12.83 25.14
C PRO A 71 14.07 -12.58 23.96
N VAL A 72 14.90 -13.55 23.59
CA VAL A 72 15.82 -13.43 22.46
C VAL A 72 15.07 -13.33 21.14
N LEU A 73 13.98 -14.10 21.01
CA LEU A 73 13.12 -14.09 19.83
C LEU A 73 12.09 -12.96 19.90
N GLU A 74 11.50 -12.74 21.08
CA GLU A 74 10.33 -11.88 21.26
C GLU A 74 10.66 -10.39 21.31
N ARG A 75 11.75 -9.99 21.98
CA ARG A 75 12.08 -8.56 22.12
C ARG A 75 12.27 -7.85 20.79
N PRO A 76 13.04 -8.38 19.82
CA PRO A 76 13.20 -7.71 18.52
C PRO A 76 11.87 -7.57 17.75
N ILE A 77 10.98 -8.56 17.88
CA ILE A 77 9.66 -8.54 17.23
C ILE A 77 8.79 -7.45 17.87
N GLU A 78 8.72 -7.45 19.20
CA GLU A 78 7.97 -6.47 19.97
C GLU A 78 8.47 -5.05 19.71
N ASP A 79 9.79 -4.83 19.75
CA ASP A 79 10.42 -3.54 19.47
C ASP A 79 10.07 -3.05 18.06
N PHE A 80 10.15 -3.93 17.06
CA PHE A 80 9.77 -3.61 15.69
C PHE A 80 8.31 -3.15 15.61
N PHE A 81 7.35 -3.94 16.11
CA PHE A 81 5.93 -3.61 15.97
C PHE A 81 5.53 -2.38 16.79
N ARG A 82 6.01 -2.26 18.03
CA ARG A 82 5.75 -1.06 18.85
C ARG A 82 6.29 0.19 18.19
N HIS A 83 7.51 0.13 17.64
CA HIS A 83 8.11 1.29 16.98
C HIS A 83 7.43 1.58 15.64
N ALA A 84 7.14 0.57 14.81
CA ALA A 84 6.51 0.73 13.50
C ALA A 84 5.09 1.31 13.59
N PHE A 85 4.34 1.01 14.65
CA PHE A 85 3.02 1.58 14.90
C PHE A 85 3.05 2.87 15.76
N SER A 86 4.23 3.36 16.14
CA SER A 86 4.36 4.63 16.87
C SER A 86 4.34 5.82 15.90
N PRO A 87 3.47 6.84 16.11
CA PRO A 87 3.47 8.04 15.30
C PRO A 87 4.81 8.77 15.30
N GLY A 88 5.27 9.22 14.14
CA GLY A 88 6.53 9.93 13.98
C GLY A 88 7.77 9.04 13.88
N SER A 89 7.62 7.72 13.89
CA SER A 89 8.74 6.78 13.71
C SER A 89 9.21 6.66 12.25
N GLY A 90 8.38 7.12 11.30
CA GLY A 90 8.58 6.79 9.89
C GLY A 90 8.16 5.37 9.57
N GLY A 91 7.35 4.73 10.43
CA GLY A 91 6.87 3.37 10.26
C GLY A 91 5.55 3.27 9.50
N LEU A 92 4.71 2.33 9.91
CA LEU A 92 3.46 1.99 9.25
C LEU A 92 2.41 3.11 9.36
N VAL A 93 2.46 3.92 10.42
CA VAL A 93 1.57 5.09 10.58
C VAL A 93 1.82 6.12 9.49
N GLU A 94 3.08 6.53 9.33
CA GLU A 94 3.50 7.42 8.24
C GLU A 94 3.25 6.79 6.87
N TYR A 95 3.61 5.52 6.71
CA TYR A 95 3.41 4.78 5.46
C TYR A 95 1.96 4.87 4.99
N TRP A 96 1.00 4.43 5.81
CA TRP A 96 -0.40 4.39 5.41
C TRP A 96 -1.03 5.76 5.23
N ARG A 97 -0.63 6.75 6.03
CA ARG A 97 -1.04 8.13 5.80
C ARG A 97 -0.55 8.61 4.43
N ASP A 98 0.71 8.34 4.09
CA ASP A 98 1.33 8.83 2.88
C ASP A 98 0.80 8.14 1.62
N VAL A 99 0.75 6.81 1.62
CA VAL A 99 0.33 6.03 0.44
C VAL A 99 -1.17 6.03 0.22
N SER A 100 -1.97 6.44 1.22
CA SER A 100 -3.42 6.69 1.06
C SER A 100 -3.75 8.16 0.75
N LEU A 101 -2.73 8.99 0.52
CA LEU A 101 -2.91 10.42 0.28
C LEU A 101 -3.66 11.14 1.43
N GLY A 102 -3.45 10.68 2.67
CA GLY A 102 -4.11 11.20 3.86
C GLY A 102 -5.57 10.78 4.02
N SER A 103 -6.05 9.82 3.21
CA SER A 103 -7.42 9.31 3.30
C SER A 103 -7.63 8.40 4.51
N ILE A 104 -6.57 7.75 4.98
CA ILE A 104 -6.57 6.83 6.12
C ILE A 104 -5.62 7.32 7.21
N ASP A 105 -6.06 7.20 8.46
CA ASP A 105 -5.23 7.42 9.65
C ASP A 105 -5.28 6.19 10.55
N ILE A 106 -4.11 5.64 10.88
CA ILE A 106 -3.96 4.48 11.76
C ILE A 106 -3.35 4.83 13.13
N THR A 107 -3.23 6.12 13.48
CA THR A 107 -2.58 6.64 14.70
C THR A 107 -3.17 6.11 16.03
N GLY A 108 -4.36 5.51 16.03
CA GLY A 108 -4.96 4.85 17.20
C GLY A 108 -4.67 3.34 17.32
N SER A 109 -3.77 2.79 16.50
CA SER A 109 -3.42 1.37 16.56
C SER A 109 -2.75 1.02 17.89
N ARG A 110 -2.95 -0.21 18.37
CA ARG A 110 -2.38 -0.69 19.64
C ARG A 110 -1.66 -2.00 19.44
N VAL A 111 -0.43 -2.07 19.98
CA VAL A 111 0.31 -3.33 20.13
C VAL A 111 0.07 -3.88 21.53
N PHE A 112 -0.65 -4.99 21.61
CA PHE A 112 -0.94 -5.70 22.85
C PHE A 112 0.26 -6.53 23.29
N ASP A 113 0.43 -6.68 24.61
CA ASP A 113 1.48 -7.51 25.18
C ASP A 113 1.29 -8.98 24.82
N TRP A 114 2.40 -9.71 24.74
CA TRP A 114 2.43 -11.13 24.44
C TRP A 114 1.38 -11.95 25.21
N VAL A 115 0.61 -12.74 24.49
CA VAL A 115 -0.41 -13.63 25.03
C VAL A 115 -0.14 -15.07 24.59
N GLU A 116 -0.30 -16.03 25.51
CA GLU A 116 -0.28 -17.45 25.15
C GLU A 116 -1.63 -17.85 24.58
N THR A 117 -1.61 -18.50 23.41
CA THR A 117 -2.79 -18.99 22.72
C THR A 117 -3.07 -20.45 23.06
N ASP A 118 -4.31 -20.91 22.92
CA ASP A 118 -4.71 -22.29 23.26
C ASP A 118 -4.32 -23.34 22.19
N ILE A 119 -3.43 -23.00 21.26
CA ILE A 119 -2.95 -23.88 20.19
C ILE A 119 -1.45 -24.18 20.33
N GLU A 120 -1.11 -25.46 20.26
CA GLU A 120 0.28 -25.92 20.18
C GLU A 120 0.88 -25.63 18.81
N ARG A 121 2.15 -25.24 18.76
CA ARG A 121 2.87 -24.92 17.52
C ARG A 121 2.81 -26.06 16.49
N SER A 122 2.91 -27.31 16.94
CA SER A 122 2.85 -28.52 16.09
C SER A 122 1.52 -28.68 15.34
N LYS A 123 0.46 -28.00 15.79
CA LYS A 123 -0.89 -28.05 15.21
C LYS A 123 -1.23 -26.79 14.42
N ALA A 124 -0.29 -25.84 14.29
CA ALA A 124 -0.54 -24.52 13.72
C ALA A 124 -0.47 -24.47 12.18
N ALA A 125 0.19 -25.45 11.55
CA ALA A 125 0.33 -25.49 10.09
C ALA A 125 -0.86 -26.16 9.40
N GLY A 126 -1.09 -25.77 8.15
CA GLY A 126 -2.16 -26.31 7.33
C GLY A 126 -3.51 -25.62 7.54
N THR A 127 -4.46 -26.00 6.71
CA THR A 127 -5.87 -25.59 6.77
C THR A 127 -6.73 -26.78 7.23
N PRO A 128 -8.02 -26.59 7.52
CA PRO A 128 -8.90 -27.70 7.89
C PRO A 128 -9.03 -28.77 6.80
N ARG A 129 -8.59 -28.47 5.56
CA ARG A 129 -8.66 -29.38 4.40
C ARG A 129 -7.29 -29.87 3.93
N SER A 130 -6.19 -29.50 4.59
CA SER A 130 -4.85 -30.00 4.24
C SER A 130 -4.43 -31.19 5.09
N THR A 131 -3.32 -31.81 4.72
CA THR A 131 -2.63 -32.82 5.53
C THR A 131 -1.23 -32.32 5.87
N PRO A 132 -0.88 -32.10 7.16
CA PRO A 132 -1.75 -32.21 8.33
C PRO A 132 -2.86 -31.15 8.30
N ALA A 133 -3.97 -31.48 8.96
CA ALA A 133 -5.06 -30.54 9.15
C ALA A 133 -4.68 -29.53 10.24
N GLY A 134 -4.93 -28.26 9.95
CA GLY A 134 -4.63 -27.16 10.86
C GLY A 134 -5.74 -26.11 10.90
N PRO A 135 -5.62 -25.10 11.76
CA PRO A 135 -6.60 -24.03 11.88
C PRO A 135 -6.65 -23.09 10.66
N GLY A 136 -5.59 -23.07 9.84
CA GLY A 136 -5.36 -22.01 8.87
C GLY A 136 -5.19 -20.63 9.51
N ARG A 137 -4.99 -19.61 8.66
CA ARG A 137 -4.80 -18.21 9.05
C ARG A 137 -5.93 -17.69 9.95
N SER A 138 -7.19 -17.84 9.52
CA SER A 138 -8.35 -17.39 10.29
C SER A 138 -8.41 -18.04 11.67
N GLY A 139 -8.14 -19.34 11.77
CA GLY A 139 -8.20 -20.02 13.07
C GLY A 139 -7.10 -19.55 14.02
N LEU A 140 -5.88 -19.27 13.52
CA LEU A 140 -4.80 -18.67 14.32
C LEU A 140 -5.20 -17.28 14.85
N ILE A 141 -5.85 -16.47 14.01
CA ILE A 141 -6.38 -15.17 14.42
C ILE A 141 -7.44 -15.33 15.51
N ASP A 142 -8.37 -16.27 15.36
CA ASP A 142 -9.40 -16.55 16.37
C ASP A 142 -8.80 -17.01 17.71
N TYR A 143 -7.73 -17.82 17.68
CA TYR A 143 -7.02 -18.22 18.89
C TYR A 143 -6.38 -17.03 19.61
N ALA A 144 -5.74 -16.12 18.88
CA ALA A 144 -5.13 -14.92 19.44
C ALA A 144 -6.17 -13.96 20.05
N ILE A 145 -7.29 -13.71 19.36
CA ILE A 145 -8.38 -12.86 19.85
C ILE A 145 -8.95 -13.44 21.14
N LYS A 146 -9.26 -14.75 21.18
CA LYS A 146 -9.79 -15.43 22.37
C LYS A 146 -8.80 -15.37 23.54
N ALA A 147 -7.51 -15.51 23.26
CA ALA A 147 -6.47 -15.45 24.29
C ALA A 147 -6.42 -14.07 24.96
N LEU A 148 -6.48 -12.98 24.18
CA LEU A 148 -6.58 -11.62 24.73
C LEU A 148 -7.89 -11.40 25.50
N GLN A 149 -9.02 -11.83 24.96
CA GLN A 149 -10.32 -11.69 25.63
C GLN A 149 -10.36 -12.42 26.97
N LYS A 150 -9.75 -13.60 27.07
CA LYS A 150 -9.60 -14.35 28.33
C LYS A 150 -8.76 -13.61 29.38
N ARG A 151 -7.83 -12.76 28.94
CA ARG A 151 -7.05 -11.86 29.82
C ARG A 151 -7.83 -10.61 30.25
N GLY A 152 -8.99 -10.34 29.63
CA GLY A 152 -9.82 -9.16 29.88
C GLY A 152 -9.56 -7.98 28.94
N ASP A 153 -8.73 -8.16 27.90
CA ASP A 153 -8.55 -7.16 26.84
C ASP A 153 -9.67 -7.27 25.77
N ASP A 154 -9.97 -6.17 25.08
CA ASP A 154 -10.87 -6.16 23.92
C ASP A 154 -10.12 -5.71 22.65
N PRO A 155 -9.67 -6.66 21.80
CA PRO A 155 -9.00 -6.33 20.54
C PRO A 155 -9.98 -6.05 19.38
N LEU A 156 -11.28 -6.04 19.62
CA LEU A 156 -12.32 -5.84 18.61
C LEU A 156 -12.88 -4.41 18.68
N ALA A 157 -13.22 -3.93 19.87
CA ALA A 157 -13.82 -2.61 20.03
C ALA A 157 -12.84 -1.50 19.68
N GLY A 158 -13.28 -0.57 18.83
CA GLY A 158 -12.51 0.62 18.45
C GLY A 158 -11.39 0.38 17.44
N PHE A 159 -11.23 -0.84 16.92
CA PHE A 159 -10.25 -1.19 15.89
C PHE A 159 -10.92 -1.48 14.54
N HIS A 160 -10.24 -1.13 13.45
CA HIS A 160 -10.61 -1.49 12.07
C HIS A 160 -10.48 -2.99 11.84
N SER A 161 -9.34 -3.56 12.22
CA SER A 161 -9.04 -4.98 12.06
C SER A 161 -7.90 -5.44 12.96
N GLN A 162 -7.57 -6.73 12.91
CA GLN A 162 -6.59 -7.40 13.74
C GLN A 162 -5.39 -7.88 12.92
N ILE A 163 -4.20 -7.71 13.48
CA ILE A 163 -2.95 -8.35 13.04
C ILE A 163 -2.48 -9.24 14.17
N VAL A 164 -2.25 -10.52 13.91
CA VAL A 164 -1.72 -11.46 14.90
C VAL A 164 -0.31 -11.88 14.50
N ILE A 165 0.61 -11.85 15.46
CA ILE A 165 2.04 -12.08 15.22
C ILE A 165 2.45 -13.36 15.92
N TYR A 166 2.85 -14.37 15.14
CA TYR A 166 3.44 -15.60 15.65
C TYR A 166 4.94 -15.63 15.31
N PRO A 167 5.83 -15.86 16.30
CA PRO A 167 7.27 -15.68 16.10
C PRO A 167 7.94 -16.82 15.31
N TYR A 168 7.16 -17.81 14.88
CA TYR A 168 7.65 -18.98 14.15
C TYR A 168 6.98 -19.10 12.78
N ARG A 169 7.80 -19.34 11.75
CA ARG A 169 7.38 -19.61 10.37
C ARG A 169 6.90 -21.06 10.16
N TRP A 170 7.30 -21.96 11.05
CA TRP A 170 7.12 -23.41 10.89
C TRP A 170 6.46 -24.03 12.12
N ALA A 171 5.58 -25.00 11.91
CA ALA A 171 4.95 -25.77 12.99
C ALA A 171 5.92 -26.73 13.71
N LYS A 172 7.13 -26.93 13.18
CA LYS A 172 8.19 -27.73 13.81
C LYS A 172 9.57 -27.12 13.57
N ASP A 173 10.56 -27.58 14.33
CA ASP A 173 11.96 -27.17 14.19
C ASP A 173 12.73 -27.97 13.16
N GLY A 174 13.86 -27.44 12.70
CA GLY A 174 14.79 -28.10 11.78
C GLY A 174 14.60 -27.75 10.31
N ALA A 175 13.84 -26.71 9.98
CA ALA A 175 13.68 -26.26 8.61
C ALA A 175 15.05 -25.86 8.02
N PRO A 176 15.41 -26.31 6.81
CA PRO A 176 16.63 -25.88 6.15
C PRO A 176 16.70 -24.36 6.04
N ALA A 177 17.92 -23.82 6.07
CA ALA A 177 18.13 -22.40 5.80
C ALA A 177 17.56 -22.04 4.42
N GLY A 178 16.77 -20.95 4.36
CA GLY A 178 16.11 -20.52 3.13
C GLY A 178 14.88 -21.35 2.72
N ALA A 179 14.44 -22.32 3.53
CA ALA A 179 13.23 -23.06 3.24
C ALA A 179 11.99 -22.15 3.16
N ASP A 180 11.09 -22.53 2.26
CA ASP A 180 9.80 -21.92 1.99
C ASP A 180 8.70 -22.98 1.84
N TYR A 181 7.45 -22.54 1.63
CA TYR A 181 6.31 -23.45 1.46
C TYR A 181 6.44 -24.45 0.31
N ARG A 182 7.37 -24.24 -0.64
CA ARG A 182 7.63 -25.12 -1.79
C ARG A 182 8.72 -26.15 -1.50
N THR A 183 9.44 -26.00 -0.39
CA THR A 183 10.55 -26.88 -0.02
C THR A 183 10.03 -28.30 0.25
N PRO A 184 10.56 -29.33 -0.45
CA PRO A 184 10.10 -30.71 -0.30
C PRO A 184 10.14 -31.18 1.17
N GLY A 185 9.04 -31.78 1.64
CA GLY A 185 8.89 -32.28 3.02
C GLY A 185 8.65 -31.20 4.09
N TRP A 186 8.65 -29.92 3.72
CA TRP A 186 8.46 -28.79 4.64
C TRP A 186 7.16 -28.03 4.43
N GLY A 187 6.65 -27.95 3.20
CA GLY A 187 5.45 -27.17 2.88
C GLY A 187 4.24 -27.42 3.78
N SER A 188 4.01 -28.69 4.16
CA SER A 188 2.93 -29.11 5.08
C SER A 188 3.05 -28.56 6.50
N TYR A 189 4.22 -28.04 6.88
CA TYR A 189 4.49 -27.46 8.19
C TYR A 189 4.60 -25.93 8.14
N TRP A 190 4.35 -25.31 6.98
CA TRP A 190 4.34 -23.87 6.82
C TRP A 190 3.20 -23.27 7.64
N ILE A 191 3.53 -22.35 8.55
CA ILE A 191 2.54 -21.53 9.25
C ILE A 191 2.30 -20.33 8.36
N ASP A 192 1.15 -20.37 7.71
CA ASP A 192 0.85 -19.48 6.62
C ASP A 192 0.61 -18.05 7.11
N GLY A 193 1.53 -17.14 6.80
CA GLY A 193 1.44 -15.73 7.19
C GLY A 193 0.86 -14.90 6.05
N SER A 194 -0.42 -14.54 6.12
CA SER A 194 -1.06 -13.57 5.23
C SER A 194 -2.45 -13.17 5.80
N ALA A 195 -3.18 -12.36 5.04
CA ALA A 195 -4.56 -12.03 5.28
C ALA A 195 -5.49 -13.24 5.09
N ASP A 196 -6.62 -13.21 5.80
CA ASP A 196 -7.58 -14.30 5.86
C ASP A 196 -8.75 -14.17 4.86
N GLY A 197 -8.64 -13.22 3.92
CA GLY A 197 -9.69 -12.84 2.98
C GLY A 197 -10.86 -12.06 3.62
N ARG A 198 -10.87 -11.86 4.94
CA ARG A 198 -11.86 -11.07 5.68
C ARG A 198 -11.23 -9.81 6.30
N GLY A 199 -10.07 -9.42 5.78
CA GLY A 199 -9.31 -8.24 6.18
C GLY A 199 -8.56 -8.38 7.50
N LYS A 200 -8.50 -9.57 8.13
CA LYS A 200 -7.64 -9.83 9.29
C LYS A 200 -6.34 -10.48 8.85
N VAL A 201 -5.27 -10.23 9.59
CA VAL A 201 -3.91 -10.59 9.17
C VAL A 201 -3.25 -11.53 10.18
N CYS A 202 -2.64 -12.60 9.69
CA CYS A 202 -1.71 -13.43 10.46
C CYS A 202 -0.30 -13.26 9.89
N LEU A 203 0.66 -12.84 10.70
CA LEU A 203 2.05 -12.67 10.28
C LEU A 203 2.96 -13.68 10.98
N THR A 204 3.86 -14.24 10.19
CA THR A 204 5.01 -15.04 10.62
C THR A 204 6.29 -14.46 10.03
N PRO A 205 7.49 -14.82 10.53
CA PRO A 205 8.74 -14.27 10.00
C PRO A 205 8.89 -14.47 8.48
N PRO A 206 9.50 -13.52 7.74
CA PRO A 206 10.21 -12.36 8.26
C PRO A 206 9.24 -11.22 8.62
N PHE A 207 9.59 -10.42 9.61
CA PHE A 207 8.83 -9.22 9.96
C PHE A 207 9.54 -8.01 9.38
N ASP A 208 8.93 -7.40 8.38
CA ASP A 208 9.38 -6.16 7.76
C ASP A 208 8.20 -5.31 7.32
N GLY A 209 8.47 -4.05 6.97
CA GLY A 209 7.43 -3.10 6.62
C GLY A 209 6.76 -3.40 5.28
N ASN A 210 7.46 -4.03 4.32
CA ASN A 210 6.89 -4.40 3.02
C ASN A 210 5.83 -5.49 3.20
N VAL A 211 6.15 -6.56 3.92
CA VAL A 211 5.21 -7.65 4.21
C VAL A 211 4.03 -7.14 5.03
N VAL A 212 4.30 -6.42 6.13
CA VAL A 212 3.22 -5.94 7.00
C VAL A 212 2.28 -4.98 6.26
N ALA A 213 2.83 -4.05 5.47
CA ALA A 213 2.02 -3.12 4.69
C ALA A 213 1.23 -3.85 3.60
N HIS A 214 1.80 -4.83 2.91
CA HIS A 214 1.04 -5.61 1.92
C HIS A 214 -0.19 -6.29 2.54
N GLU A 215 0.00 -6.97 3.67
CA GLU A 215 -1.09 -7.68 4.33
C GLU A 215 -2.14 -6.73 4.91
N MET A 216 -1.72 -5.55 5.38
CA MET A 216 -2.64 -4.48 5.74
C MET A 216 -3.44 -3.97 4.53
N GLY A 217 -2.88 -4.02 3.31
CA GLY A 217 -3.58 -3.70 2.06
C GLY A 217 -4.78 -4.61 1.80
N HIS A 218 -4.63 -5.92 2.03
CA HIS A 218 -5.77 -6.86 2.05
C HIS A 218 -6.79 -6.51 3.15
N GLY A 219 -6.30 -6.02 4.30
CA GLY A 219 -7.12 -5.42 5.34
C GLY A 219 -7.98 -4.22 4.91
N PHE A 220 -7.58 -3.55 3.84
CA PHE A 220 -8.31 -2.46 3.20
C PHE A 220 -9.03 -2.92 1.92
N ASN A 221 -9.26 -4.23 1.75
CA ASN A 221 -9.99 -4.80 0.63
C ASN A 221 -9.30 -4.51 -0.72
N MET A 222 -7.98 -4.67 -0.75
CA MET A 222 -7.19 -4.67 -1.98
C MET A 222 -6.70 -6.08 -2.27
N GLU A 223 -6.71 -6.44 -3.55
CA GLU A 223 -6.18 -7.71 -4.02
C GLU A 223 -4.78 -7.53 -4.60
N HIS A 224 -4.08 -8.63 -4.88
CA HIS A 224 -2.76 -8.54 -5.54
C HIS A 224 -2.88 -7.85 -6.89
N ASP A 225 -1.88 -7.05 -7.27
CA ASP A 225 -1.78 -6.64 -8.68
C ASP A 225 -1.37 -7.86 -9.52
N VAL A 226 -1.93 -7.95 -10.72
CA VAL A 226 -1.61 -9.03 -11.67
C VAL A 226 -1.01 -8.48 -12.96
N GLY A 227 -0.30 -9.34 -13.68
CA GLY A 227 0.28 -9.01 -14.97
C GLY A 227 -0.78 -8.84 -16.07
N ALA A 228 -0.36 -8.37 -17.23
CA ALA A 228 -1.22 -8.19 -18.40
C ALA A 228 -1.94 -9.49 -18.84
N ASP A 229 -1.39 -10.65 -18.47
CA ASP A 229 -1.99 -11.97 -18.68
C ASP A 229 -3.17 -12.28 -17.74
N MET A 230 -3.43 -11.40 -16.77
CA MET A 230 -4.44 -11.52 -15.72
C MET A 230 -4.30 -12.79 -14.85
N LYS A 231 -3.11 -13.37 -14.82
CA LYS A 231 -2.82 -14.64 -14.11
C LYS A 231 -1.61 -14.55 -13.20
N THR A 232 -0.61 -13.78 -13.60
CA THR A 232 0.63 -13.65 -12.85
C THR A 232 0.44 -12.67 -11.70
N ASN A 233 0.31 -13.17 -10.47
CA ASN A 233 0.29 -12.33 -9.26
C ASN A 233 1.64 -11.63 -9.03
N TYR A 234 1.61 -10.53 -8.29
CA TYR A 234 2.79 -9.78 -7.89
C TYR A 234 3.60 -9.27 -9.09
N ALA A 235 2.92 -8.80 -10.13
CA ALA A 235 3.56 -8.43 -11.38
C ALA A 235 3.95 -6.94 -11.45
N ASP A 236 3.38 -6.10 -10.61
CA ASP A 236 3.65 -4.66 -10.65
C ASP A 236 4.98 -4.35 -9.93
N PRO A 237 5.96 -3.73 -10.60
CA PRO A 237 7.23 -3.39 -9.97
C PRO A 237 7.14 -2.18 -9.03
N CYS A 238 6.00 -1.51 -8.97
CA CYS A 238 5.76 -0.29 -8.21
C CYS A 238 4.35 -0.27 -7.60
N CYS A 239 4.03 -1.30 -6.84
CA CYS A 239 2.84 -1.31 -6.01
C CYS A 239 3.03 -2.22 -4.79
N ILE A 240 2.57 -1.77 -3.63
CA ILE A 240 2.65 -2.58 -2.40
C ILE A 240 1.84 -3.86 -2.53
N MET A 241 0.77 -3.88 -3.32
CA MET A 241 -0.02 -5.08 -3.60
C MET A 241 0.71 -6.10 -4.49
N SER A 242 1.94 -5.80 -4.91
CA SER A 242 2.86 -6.75 -5.54
C SER A 242 4.11 -7.03 -4.71
N GLN A 243 4.30 -6.36 -3.57
CA GLN A 243 5.50 -6.48 -2.71
C GLN A 243 6.85 -6.28 -3.42
N ASN A 244 6.86 -5.70 -4.61
CA ASN A 244 8.05 -5.50 -5.43
C ASN A 244 8.53 -4.06 -5.37
N GLY A 245 9.84 -3.84 -5.38
CA GLY A 245 10.40 -2.48 -5.32
C GLY A 245 10.54 -1.93 -3.89
N SER A 246 10.67 -2.83 -2.90
CA SER A 246 11.01 -2.47 -1.53
C SER A 246 12.44 -1.91 -1.42
N PHE A 247 12.69 -1.10 -0.40
CA PHE A 247 14.00 -0.55 -0.06
C PHE A 247 14.33 -0.79 1.41
N GLN A 248 15.62 -0.75 1.75
CA GLN A 248 16.07 -0.87 3.13
C GLN A 248 15.75 0.40 3.91
N HIS A 249 14.82 0.33 4.87
CA HIS A 249 14.42 1.50 5.63
C HIS A 249 15.57 2.01 6.52
N PRO A 250 15.89 3.32 6.53
CA PRO A 250 17.04 3.85 7.24
C PRO A 250 16.97 3.68 8.77
N ILE A 251 15.76 3.68 9.34
CA ILE A 251 15.53 3.49 10.78
C ILE A 251 15.43 2.00 11.15
N PHE A 252 14.43 1.30 10.61
CA PHE A 252 14.16 -0.09 10.96
C PHE A 252 15.18 -1.11 10.43
N LYS A 253 16.00 -0.75 9.43
CA LYS A 253 16.96 -1.67 8.80
C LYS A 253 16.30 -2.97 8.31
N VAL A 254 15.09 -2.85 7.76
CA VAL A 254 14.36 -3.93 7.08
C VAL A 254 13.67 -3.37 5.83
N PRO A 255 13.22 -4.23 4.89
CA PRO A 255 12.46 -3.81 3.72
C PRO A 255 11.19 -3.01 4.05
N PHE A 256 10.96 -1.93 3.30
CA PHE A 256 9.74 -1.12 3.29
C PHE A 256 9.40 -0.70 1.86
N GLY A 257 8.14 -0.32 1.63
CA GLY A 257 7.68 0.11 0.31
C GLY A 257 7.48 -1.05 -0.66
N PRO A 258 7.00 -0.79 -1.89
CA PRO A 258 6.80 0.52 -2.49
C PRO A 258 5.52 1.24 -2.00
N ALA A 259 5.16 2.36 -2.62
CA ALA A 259 3.85 2.99 -2.43
C ALA A 259 2.72 2.17 -3.08
N LEU A 260 1.48 2.59 -2.84
CA LEU A 260 0.29 2.05 -3.52
C LEU A 260 0.16 2.65 -4.92
N CYS A 261 -0.21 1.84 -5.91
CA CYS A 261 -0.41 2.32 -7.27
C CYS A 261 -1.70 3.16 -7.41
N ILE A 262 -1.74 4.03 -8.42
CA ILE A 262 -2.89 4.91 -8.66
C ILE A 262 -4.21 4.16 -8.92
N ALA A 263 -4.15 2.93 -9.43
CA ALA A 263 -5.32 2.11 -9.70
C ALA A 263 -6.01 1.67 -8.40
N HIS A 264 -5.26 1.19 -7.41
CA HIS A 264 -5.82 0.89 -6.08
C HIS A 264 -6.26 2.16 -5.34
N LEU A 265 -5.54 3.27 -5.48
CA LEU A 265 -6.01 4.56 -4.96
C LEU A 265 -7.36 4.96 -5.55
N ALA A 266 -7.59 4.72 -6.85
CA ALA A 266 -8.87 4.94 -7.51
C ALA A 266 -9.95 4.00 -6.98
N GLN A 267 -9.64 2.70 -6.87
CA GLN A 267 -10.54 1.67 -6.34
C GLN A 267 -11.05 2.02 -4.94
N GLN A 268 -10.17 2.56 -4.10
CA GLN A 268 -10.50 2.93 -2.72
C GLN A 268 -11.11 4.34 -2.58
N GLY A 269 -11.15 5.11 -3.67
CA GLY A 269 -11.62 6.50 -3.64
C GLY A 269 -10.68 7.44 -2.87
N TRP A 270 -9.38 7.14 -2.82
CA TRP A 270 -8.36 7.90 -2.06
C TRP A 270 -7.63 8.94 -2.92
N LEU A 271 -7.90 9.00 -4.23
CA LEU A 271 -7.34 10.02 -5.11
C LEU A 271 -7.92 11.40 -4.82
N TYR A 272 -7.07 12.43 -4.91
CA TYR A 272 -7.56 13.80 -5.05
C TYR A 272 -8.19 13.95 -6.44
N LYS A 273 -9.52 13.89 -6.51
CA LYS A 273 -10.27 13.89 -7.78
C LYS A 273 -9.87 15.05 -8.68
N ARG A 274 -9.62 16.24 -8.10
CA ARG A 274 -9.22 17.42 -8.88
C ARG A 274 -7.78 17.43 -9.38
N ARG A 275 -6.96 16.47 -8.94
CA ARG A 275 -5.55 16.33 -9.35
C ARG A 275 -5.33 15.10 -10.22
N VAL A 276 -6.39 14.42 -10.63
CA VAL A 276 -6.32 13.32 -11.57
C VAL A 276 -7.12 13.73 -12.80
N LEU A 277 -6.45 13.78 -13.94
CA LEU A 277 -7.15 14.05 -15.18
C LEU A 277 -8.04 12.86 -15.53
N VAL A 278 -9.30 13.12 -15.83
CA VAL A 278 -10.26 12.10 -16.28
C VAL A 278 -10.72 12.46 -17.69
N ASP A 279 -10.44 11.59 -18.65
CA ASP A 279 -10.97 11.69 -20.01
C ASP A 279 -11.95 10.53 -20.27
N ALA A 280 -13.16 10.86 -20.72
CA ALA A 280 -14.25 9.91 -20.92
C ALA A 280 -14.19 9.12 -22.24
N GLY A 281 -13.08 9.25 -22.99
CA GLY A 281 -12.81 8.57 -24.25
C GLY A 281 -12.70 9.53 -25.46
N ASP A 282 -12.78 10.84 -25.24
CA ASP A 282 -12.68 11.84 -26.30
C ASP A 282 -11.28 11.86 -26.92
N TRP A 283 -10.25 11.52 -26.13
CA TRP A 283 -8.88 11.37 -26.63
C TRP A 283 -8.76 10.38 -27.80
N MET A 284 -9.58 9.32 -27.83
CA MET A 284 -9.54 8.32 -28.90
C MET A 284 -10.07 8.81 -30.24
N ARG A 285 -10.83 9.91 -30.26
CA ARG A 285 -11.37 10.51 -31.50
C ARG A 285 -10.35 11.37 -32.21
N ARG A 286 -9.26 11.73 -31.53
CA ARG A 286 -8.19 12.59 -32.05
C ARG A 286 -7.10 11.73 -32.66
N LYS A 287 -6.70 12.04 -33.90
CA LYS A 287 -5.66 11.29 -34.61
C LYS A 287 -4.31 11.34 -33.86
N GLU A 288 -4.02 12.48 -33.26
CA GLU A 288 -2.82 12.74 -32.47
C GLU A 288 -2.95 12.24 -31.01
N GLY A 289 -4.14 11.80 -30.61
CA GLY A 289 -4.43 11.40 -29.23
C GLY A 289 -4.58 12.58 -28.26
N ILE A 290 -4.17 12.38 -27.01
CA ILE A 290 -4.16 13.41 -25.96
C ILE A 290 -2.76 13.61 -25.39
N ALA A 291 -2.35 14.87 -25.23
CA ALA A 291 -1.13 15.24 -24.53
C ALA A 291 -1.48 15.72 -23.11
N LEU A 292 -0.74 15.21 -22.12
CA LEU A 292 -0.99 15.38 -20.69
C LEU A 292 0.29 15.83 -20.00
N LEU A 293 0.20 16.73 -19.03
CA LEU A 293 1.29 17.00 -18.09
C LEU A 293 1.02 16.28 -16.77
N LEU A 294 1.95 15.42 -16.38
CA LEU A 294 1.88 14.65 -15.15
C LEU A 294 3.04 15.01 -14.21
N GLY A 295 2.72 15.28 -12.95
CA GLY A 295 3.67 15.33 -11.83
C GLY A 295 3.66 14.01 -11.07
N ALA A 296 4.75 13.71 -10.36
CA ALA A 296 4.81 12.49 -9.57
C ALA A 296 3.85 12.57 -8.38
N ILE A 297 3.10 11.49 -8.10
CA ILE A 297 2.12 11.45 -7.02
C ILE A 297 2.74 11.68 -5.63
N SER A 298 4.00 11.29 -5.46
CA SER A 298 4.82 11.55 -4.26
C SER A 298 5.20 13.03 -4.08
N ARG A 299 4.90 13.89 -5.07
CA ARG A 299 5.17 15.33 -5.09
C ARG A 299 3.89 16.15 -5.34
N PRO A 300 2.92 16.11 -4.40
CA PRO A 300 1.62 16.78 -4.56
C PRO A 300 1.70 18.32 -4.66
N ALA A 301 2.86 18.90 -4.33
CA ALA A 301 3.13 20.33 -4.45
C ALA A 301 3.35 20.82 -5.89
N VAL A 302 3.62 19.94 -6.86
CA VAL A 302 3.72 20.32 -8.28
C VAL A 302 2.34 20.76 -8.76
N GLU A 303 2.23 21.84 -9.54
CA GLU A 303 0.94 22.38 -10.02
C GLU A 303 0.41 21.67 -11.28
N THR A 304 0.49 20.35 -11.33
CA THR A 304 -0.02 19.53 -12.44
C THR A 304 -0.92 18.40 -11.96
N ASN A 305 -1.48 17.63 -12.89
CA ASN A 305 -2.16 16.39 -12.56
C ASN A 305 -1.15 15.38 -12.01
N LEU A 306 -1.50 14.68 -10.94
CA LEU A 306 -0.68 13.64 -10.30
C LEU A 306 -0.86 12.26 -10.95
N GLY A 307 -1.77 12.18 -11.92
CA GLY A 307 -2.01 11.01 -12.74
C GLY A 307 -3.17 11.24 -13.70
N ALA A 308 -3.50 10.22 -14.49
CA ALA A 308 -4.63 10.28 -15.39
C ALA A 308 -5.42 8.96 -15.42
N LYS A 309 -6.72 9.10 -15.64
CA LYS A 309 -7.67 8.04 -15.95
C LYS A 309 -8.20 8.30 -17.36
N LEU A 310 -7.87 7.44 -18.32
CA LEU A 310 -8.30 7.56 -19.71
C LEU A 310 -9.21 6.40 -20.07
N ALA A 311 -10.49 6.69 -20.32
CA ALA A 311 -11.43 5.66 -20.76
C ALA A 311 -11.09 5.21 -22.19
N TYR A 312 -10.93 3.90 -22.36
CA TYR A 312 -10.81 3.23 -23.65
C TYR A 312 -12.12 2.52 -23.96
N LYS A 313 -12.71 2.83 -25.11
CA LYS A 313 -14.01 2.30 -25.54
C LYS A 313 -13.99 2.08 -27.05
N THR A 314 -14.12 0.82 -27.45
CA THR A 314 -14.45 0.38 -28.80
C THR A 314 -15.76 -0.40 -28.75
N PRO A 315 -16.36 -0.76 -29.90
CA PRO A 315 -17.53 -1.64 -29.90
C PRO A 315 -17.30 -2.98 -29.17
N ASP A 316 -16.07 -3.48 -29.19
CA ASP A 316 -15.73 -4.82 -28.70
C ASP A 316 -15.05 -4.82 -27.32
N ALA A 317 -14.66 -3.65 -26.80
CA ALA A 317 -13.79 -3.55 -25.64
C ALA A 317 -13.98 -2.24 -24.87
N ALA A 318 -14.03 -2.32 -23.54
CA ALA A 318 -14.08 -1.15 -22.67
C ALA A 318 -13.27 -1.37 -21.40
N TRP A 319 -12.39 -0.42 -21.07
CA TRP A 319 -11.66 -0.36 -19.80
C TRP A 319 -11.12 1.06 -19.58
N ASP A 320 -10.55 1.32 -18.40
CA ASP A 320 -9.87 2.58 -18.11
C ASP A 320 -8.35 2.34 -17.98
N TYR A 321 -7.55 3.17 -18.66
CA TYR A 321 -6.12 3.26 -18.40
C TYR A 321 -5.85 4.18 -17.23
N TYR A 322 -4.95 3.75 -16.35
CA TYR A 322 -4.44 4.51 -15.22
C TYR A 322 -2.96 4.79 -15.46
N LEU A 323 -2.61 6.07 -15.55
CA LEU A 323 -1.27 6.56 -15.85
C LEU A 323 -0.66 7.19 -14.59
N GLU A 324 0.52 6.71 -14.21
CA GLU A 324 1.22 7.18 -13.01
C GLU A 324 2.68 7.48 -13.31
N TYR A 325 3.09 8.74 -13.10
CA TYR A 325 4.50 9.11 -13.11
C TYR A 325 5.13 8.82 -11.74
N VAL A 326 6.11 7.92 -11.70
CA VAL A 326 6.80 7.49 -10.49
C VAL A 326 8.26 7.90 -10.54
N ARG A 327 8.75 8.42 -9.41
CA ARG A 327 10.17 8.68 -9.16
C ARG A 327 10.67 7.77 -8.04
N PRO A 328 11.95 7.33 -8.08
CA PRO A 328 12.54 6.42 -7.09
C PRO A 328 12.94 7.19 -5.82
N ILE A 329 11.94 7.75 -5.14
CA ILE A 329 12.09 8.59 -3.94
C ILE A 329 11.02 8.19 -2.91
N ASP A 330 11.19 8.63 -1.67
CA ASP A 330 10.26 8.36 -0.56
C ASP A 330 9.97 6.84 -0.45
N TRP A 331 8.70 6.44 -0.50
CA TRP A 331 8.30 5.03 -0.41
C TRP A 331 8.66 4.21 -1.65
N ASN A 332 9.01 4.86 -2.77
CA ASN A 332 9.35 4.20 -4.04
C ASN A 332 10.86 4.09 -4.28
N GLN A 333 11.70 4.28 -3.25
CA GLN A 333 13.17 4.22 -3.39
C GLN A 333 13.70 2.90 -3.99
N GLY A 334 12.99 1.79 -3.77
CA GLY A 334 13.39 0.47 -4.27
C GLY A 334 12.87 0.16 -5.68
N VAL A 335 12.01 1.01 -6.22
CA VAL A 335 11.52 0.92 -7.60
C VAL A 335 12.67 1.34 -8.51
N VAL A 336 13.27 0.38 -9.23
CA VAL A 336 14.43 0.53 -10.15
C VAL A 336 15.32 1.74 -9.82
N PRO A 337 16.34 1.56 -8.97
CA PRO A 337 17.11 2.67 -8.40
C PRO A 337 17.62 3.67 -9.45
N GLY A 338 17.34 4.95 -9.23
CA GLY A 338 17.81 6.06 -10.06
C GLY A 338 17.00 6.34 -11.32
N THR A 339 16.03 5.49 -11.68
CA THR A 339 15.24 5.65 -12.91
C THR A 339 13.78 5.96 -12.58
N ALA A 340 13.26 7.06 -13.15
CA ALA A 340 11.85 7.38 -13.07
C ALA A 340 11.08 6.69 -14.20
N TYR A 341 9.80 6.35 -13.96
CA TYR A 341 8.97 5.63 -14.91
C TYR A 341 7.60 6.26 -15.06
N LEU A 342 7.02 6.19 -16.26
CA LEU A 342 5.57 6.18 -16.40
C LEU A 342 5.11 4.72 -16.34
N PHE A 343 4.23 4.40 -15.40
CA PHE A 343 3.56 3.12 -15.34
C PHE A 343 2.14 3.22 -15.92
N VAL A 344 1.75 2.17 -16.65
CA VAL A 344 0.46 2.04 -17.30
C VAL A 344 -0.27 0.84 -16.74
N ARG A 345 -1.49 1.07 -16.23
CA ARG A 345 -2.31 0.06 -15.56
C ARG A 345 -3.74 0.12 -16.06
N ARG A 346 -4.53 -0.91 -15.74
CA ARG A 346 -6.00 -0.88 -15.80
C ARG A 346 -6.59 -1.45 -14.51
N LEU A 347 -7.86 -1.18 -14.24
CA LEU A 347 -8.65 -1.95 -13.28
C LEU A 347 -9.53 -2.93 -14.05
N ALA A 348 -9.53 -4.19 -13.64
CA ALA A 348 -10.40 -5.21 -14.23
C ALA A 348 -10.79 -6.26 -13.18
N GLU A 349 -11.93 -6.88 -13.40
CA GLU A 349 -12.31 -8.12 -12.69
C GLU A 349 -11.40 -9.25 -13.16
N VAL A 350 -10.76 -9.94 -12.22
CA VAL A 350 -9.92 -11.11 -12.47
C VAL A 350 -10.58 -12.33 -11.82
N GLU A 351 -10.76 -13.39 -12.59
CA GLU A 351 -11.41 -14.62 -12.11
C GLU A 351 -10.70 -15.16 -10.86
N GLY A 352 -11.47 -15.39 -9.80
CA GLY A 352 -10.96 -15.92 -8.53
C GLY A 352 -10.21 -14.92 -7.65
N ILE A 353 -10.04 -13.67 -8.08
CA ILE A 353 -9.39 -12.60 -7.32
C ILE A 353 -10.38 -11.46 -7.04
N GLY A 354 -11.12 -11.01 -8.06
CA GLY A 354 -12.00 -9.84 -7.99
C GLY A 354 -11.44 -8.64 -8.78
N VAL A 355 -12.00 -7.45 -8.55
CA VAL A 355 -11.50 -6.22 -9.16
C VAL A 355 -10.12 -5.89 -8.61
N THR A 356 -9.11 -5.86 -9.48
CA THR A 356 -7.74 -5.50 -9.09
C THR A 356 -7.02 -4.70 -10.17
N ALA A 357 -5.85 -4.17 -9.82
CA ALA A 357 -4.94 -3.52 -10.74
C ALA A 357 -4.24 -4.54 -11.65
N ILE A 358 -4.25 -4.25 -12.94
CA ILE A 358 -3.52 -5.02 -13.95
C ILE A 358 -2.35 -4.16 -14.43
N TYR A 359 -1.14 -4.64 -14.20
CA TYR A 359 0.07 -4.02 -14.71
C TYR A 359 0.25 -4.33 -16.20
N LEU A 360 0.18 -3.29 -17.04
CA LEU A 360 0.33 -3.43 -18.49
C LEU A 360 1.78 -3.22 -18.94
N GLY A 361 2.55 -2.42 -18.18
CA GLY A 361 3.94 -2.12 -18.47
C GLY A 361 4.34 -0.74 -17.99
N GLY A 362 5.56 -0.34 -18.33
CA GLY A 362 6.07 0.99 -18.02
C GLY A 362 7.17 1.40 -18.97
N VAL A 363 7.39 2.71 -19.04
CA VAL A 363 8.45 3.34 -19.86
C VAL A 363 9.34 4.17 -18.97
N ALA A 364 10.65 3.93 -19.07
CA ALA A 364 11.64 4.74 -18.38
C ALA A 364 11.59 6.16 -18.93
N ILE A 365 11.60 7.15 -18.03
CA ILE A 365 11.63 8.55 -18.42
C ILE A 365 13.06 8.90 -18.86
N PRO A 366 13.26 9.49 -20.05
CA PRO A 366 14.57 9.94 -20.52
C PRO A 366 15.21 10.96 -19.57
N ASP A 367 16.54 10.98 -19.55
CA ASP A 367 17.34 11.91 -18.72
C ASP A 367 17.52 13.29 -19.38
N LYS A 368 17.13 13.43 -20.65
CA LYS A 368 17.20 14.67 -21.42
C LYS A 368 15.82 15.26 -21.69
N ILE A 369 15.68 16.56 -21.43
CA ILE A 369 14.47 17.32 -21.72
C ILE A 369 14.11 17.19 -23.20
N GLY A 370 12.83 16.93 -23.48
CA GLY A 370 12.28 16.83 -24.83
C GLY A 370 12.67 15.57 -25.61
N GLN A 371 13.54 14.71 -25.07
CA GLN A 371 13.78 13.40 -25.67
C GLN A 371 12.56 12.50 -25.42
N PRO A 372 11.95 11.91 -26.46
CA PRO A 372 10.83 11.00 -26.28
C PRO A 372 11.30 9.57 -25.97
N ALA A 373 10.54 8.88 -25.14
CA ALA A 373 10.53 7.42 -25.04
C ALA A 373 9.12 6.89 -25.32
N ILE A 374 9.01 5.69 -25.88
CA ILE A 374 7.74 5.13 -26.35
C ILE A 374 7.49 3.77 -25.68
N PHE A 375 6.24 3.54 -25.31
CA PHE A 375 5.73 2.24 -24.90
C PHE A 375 4.37 1.98 -25.54
N THR A 376 4.22 0.82 -26.17
CA THR A 376 2.92 0.33 -26.65
C THR A 376 2.46 -0.75 -25.69
N GLU A 377 1.23 -0.64 -25.20
CA GLU A 377 0.71 -1.63 -24.25
C GLU A 377 0.49 -3.01 -24.91
N PRO A 378 0.44 -4.10 -24.14
CA PRO A 378 0.53 -5.47 -24.67
C PRO A 378 -0.53 -5.85 -25.71
N SER A 379 -1.71 -5.26 -25.70
CA SER A 379 -2.75 -5.51 -26.70
C SER A 379 -2.56 -4.74 -28.02
N GLY A 380 -1.58 -3.84 -28.08
CA GLY A 380 -1.24 -3.09 -29.29
C GLY A 380 -2.22 -1.96 -29.64
N ASN A 381 -3.18 -1.65 -28.78
CA ASN A 381 -4.25 -0.70 -29.04
C ASN A 381 -3.84 0.76 -28.77
N VAL A 382 -2.87 0.97 -27.88
CA VAL A 382 -2.49 2.30 -27.43
C VAL A 382 -0.97 2.43 -27.32
N ARG A 383 -0.46 3.53 -27.86
CA ARG A 383 0.92 3.98 -27.69
C ARG A 383 0.97 5.13 -26.70
N PHE A 384 1.93 5.07 -25.78
CA PHE A 384 2.29 6.12 -24.85
C PHE A 384 3.67 6.66 -25.22
N THR A 385 3.77 7.95 -25.50
CA THR A 385 5.04 8.66 -25.68
C THR A 385 5.28 9.55 -24.47
N VAL A 386 6.45 9.47 -23.86
CA VAL A 386 6.81 10.27 -22.68
C VAL A 386 8.02 11.14 -22.95
N GLU A 387 7.98 12.37 -22.44
CA GLU A 387 9.05 13.35 -22.55
C GLU A 387 9.27 14.00 -21.19
N LEU A 388 10.54 14.13 -20.78
CA LEU A 388 10.91 14.95 -19.62
C LEU A 388 10.71 16.43 -19.97
N MET A 389 10.02 17.18 -19.12
CA MET A 389 9.69 18.58 -19.39
C MET A 389 10.61 19.57 -18.68
N ASP A 390 11.21 19.17 -17.58
CA ASP A 390 12.06 20.02 -16.77
C ASP A 390 13.19 19.25 -16.08
N LEU A 391 14.24 19.97 -15.70
CA LEU A 391 15.18 19.51 -14.68
C LEU A 391 14.82 20.29 -13.41
N PRO A 392 14.41 19.61 -12.32
CA PRO A 392 14.88 18.30 -11.86
C PRO A 392 13.92 17.11 -12.09
N GLY A 393 13.11 17.12 -13.14
CA GLY A 393 12.09 16.10 -13.41
C GLY A 393 10.92 16.17 -12.45
N SER A 394 10.37 17.37 -12.27
CA SER A 394 9.13 17.52 -11.53
C SER A 394 7.93 17.07 -12.36
N GLN A 395 8.03 17.18 -13.69
CA GLN A 395 6.95 16.94 -14.63
C GLN A 395 7.40 16.17 -15.87
N ILE A 396 6.49 15.35 -16.37
CA ILE A 396 6.60 14.73 -17.69
C ILE A 396 5.41 15.11 -18.55
N LYS A 397 5.63 15.13 -19.86
CA LYS A 397 4.57 15.13 -20.85
C LYS A 397 4.32 13.69 -21.29
N VAL A 398 3.06 13.30 -21.32
CA VAL A 398 2.61 11.99 -21.82
C VAL A 398 1.66 12.22 -22.97
N VAL A 399 1.92 11.59 -24.12
CA VAL A 399 1.00 11.52 -25.24
C VAL A 399 0.43 10.11 -25.31
N ALA A 400 -0.88 9.96 -25.12
CA ALA A 400 -1.59 8.70 -25.32
C ALA A 400 -2.30 8.73 -26.67
N GLN A 401 -1.94 7.81 -27.56
CA GLN A 401 -2.42 7.72 -28.94
C GLN A 401 -3.02 6.33 -29.20
N LYS A 402 -4.26 6.30 -29.68
CA LYS A 402 -4.89 5.07 -30.17
C LYS A 402 -4.25 4.66 -31.50
N LEU A 403 -3.93 3.38 -31.64
CA LEU A 403 -3.34 2.80 -32.86
C LEU A 403 -4.38 2.22 -33.81
#